data_AF-G0PL17-F1
#
_entry.id   AF-G0PL17-F1
#
_cell.length_a   1.000
_cell.length_b   1.000
_cell.length_c   1.000
_cell.angle_alpha   90.00
_cell.angle_beta   90.00
_cell.angle_gamma   90.00
#
_symmetry.space_group_name_H-M   'P 1'
#
loop_
_entity.id
_entity.type
_entity.pdbx_description
1 polymer ?
#
loop_
_entity_poly.entity_id
_entity_poly.type
_entity_poly.pdbx_seq_one_letter_code
_entity_poly.pdbx_strand_id
1 'polypeptide(L)'
;MLEDQQEVKEAIENNRFEIVLKNVRIDSVTEAAILSQRKVFESMPQLNLLSITGCSIQNISSSIKLCSNLTSLVLARNELKQLPDVFDCLPKLKFIDFSHNFLDTLPTSLQSCEFLESLILNNNVLTEASFPNMSNLSNLHVFDASYNSLKSIPVTLTSENLSAKLHTIILSHNLIETIPSSLSNLKQLKEFKMDANKLREVPTVIDNLPKLKVLDISNNAFTDSRFQKLANDKRAKLNAIVSLAKKTGKPIESCEIKKEDVEDTTKAGTEDETSRLTVRTGIEDLTVRRHPSVSEIRPYLVCCVFNNIDLEGDSFKKFIALQTKLHASAFCENRTLSAIGTHRFDSFQLPLCYMALKKEDLYIRALNKKTSVSASELLDSLLRDAELARKRSKRSTVDPLHRYLHIVKDEKVLACLVDSQQIVISLPPITNSDCTKLTVDTKSVWVEVSSKQSLEACKKTMDEMVMSSLTIFPSMTLDQVRVVDNETLVSIYPDKNDLPGITIDRVSQ
;
A
#
# COMPACT_ATOMS: atom_id res chain seq x y z
N MET A 1 36.77 -22.76 20.99
CA MET A 1 35.95 -21.52 20.98
C MET A 1 36.31 -20.67 19.76
N LEU A 2 35.63 -19.53 19.52
CA LEU A 2 35.97 -18.62 18.41
C LEU A 2 37.37 -18.01 18.62
N GLU A 3 37.69 -17.62 19.85
CA GLU A 3 38.98 -17.00 20.22
C GLU A 3 40.18 -17.94 20.03
N ASP A 4 39.95 -19.26 19.98
CA ASP A 4 41.03 -20.26 19.88
C ASP A 4 41.51 -20.48 18.45
N GLN A 5 40.72 -20.03 17.45
CA GLN A 5 41.01 -20.28 16.04
C GLN A 5 42.24 -19.50 15.60
N GLN A 6 43.16 -20.20 14.93
CA GLN A 6 44.42 -19.63 14.47
C GLN A 6 44.21 -18.41 13.56
N GLU A 7 43.23 -18.48 12.65
CA GLU A 7 42.87 -17.38 11.75
C GLU A 7 42.38 -16.14 12.52
N VAL A 8 41.67 -16.33 13.64
CA VAL A 8 41.22 -15.23 14.50
C VAL A 8 42.39 -14.62 15.27
N LYS A 9 43.28 -15.46 15.82
CA LYS A 9 44.49 -15.00 16.52
C LYS A 9 45.40 -14.20 15.59
N GLU A 10 45.67 -14.71 14.40
CA GLU A 10 46.45 -14.01 13.38
C GLU A 10 45.77 -12.70 12.92
N ALA A 11 44.44 -12.67 12.86
CA ALA A 11 43.71 -11.45 12.52
C ALA A 11 43.80 -10.38 13.61
N ILE A 12 43.78 -10.79 14.89
CA ILE A 12 43.96 -9.89 16.04
C ILE A 12 45.41 -9.38 16.09
N GLU A 13 46.41 -10.27 15.98
CA GLU A 13 47.83 -9.90 16.05
C GLU A 13 48.23 -8.94 14.92
N ASN A 14 47.73 -9.17 13.71
CA ASN A 14 48.07 -8.37 12.53
C ASN A 14 47.10 -7.20 12.28
N ASN A 15 46.15 -6.93 13.19
CA ASN A 15 45.12 -5.88 13.06
C ASN A 15 44.40 -5.92 11.69
N ARG A 16 43.99 -7.11 11.25
CA ARG A 16 43.30 -7.27 9.96
C ARG A 16 41.91 -6.64 10.00
N PHE A 17 41.41 -6.28 8.82
CA PHE A 17 40.06 -5.74 8.60
C PHE A 17 39.06 -6.83 8.20
N GLU A 18 39.48 -8.09 8.16
CA GLU A 18 38.64 -9.21 7.70
C GLU A 18 38.90 -10.46 8.53
N ILE A 19 37.82 -11.19 8.81
CA ILE A 19 37.85 -12.53 9.39
C ILE A 19 37.08 -13.44 8.44
N VAL A 20 37.71 -14.54 8.05
CA VAL A 20 37.11 -15.57 7.21
C VAL A 20 37.37 -16.92 7.87
N LEU A 21 36.31 -17.58 8.31
CA LEU A 21 36.34 -18.90 8.92
C LEU A 21 35.47 -19.85 8.09
N LYS A 22 36.03 -21.00 7.71
CA LYS A 22 35.33 -21.98 6.85
C LYS A 22 35.44 -23.39 7.39
N ASN A 23 34.29 -24.05 7.57
CA ASN A 23 34.17 -25.47 7.94
C ASN A 23 34.88 -25.84 9.25
N VAL A 24 34.94 -24.90 10.20
CA VAL A 24 35.54 -25.09 11.52
C VAL A 24 34.45 -25.24 12.56
N ARG A 25 34.43 -26.33 13.33
CA ARG A 25 33.44 -26.47 14.40
C ARG A 25 33.71 -25.48 15.52
N ILE A 26 32.74 -24.61 15.79
CA ILE A 26 32.80 -23.63 16.85
C ILE A 26 31.60 -23.84 17.75
N ASP A 27 31.85 -24.24 19.00
CA ASP A 27 30.81 -24.22 20.02
C ASP A 27 30.33 -22.77 20.19
N SER A 28 29.02 -22.53 20.08
CA SER A 28 28.42 -21.20 20.22
C SER A 28 27.27 -21.15 21.24
N VAL A 29 26.97 -22.28 21.89
CA VAL A 29 25.81 -22.45 22.76
C VAL A 29 26.16 -22.18 24.23
N THR A 30 27.43 -22.39 24.60
CA THR A 30 27.89 -22.20 25.96
C THR A 30 28.15 -20.72 26.26
N GLU A 31 27.98 -20.32 27.52
CA GLU A 31 28.28 -18.96 27.98
C GLU A 31 29.75 -18.57 27.70
N ALA A 32 30.66 -19.53 27.83
CA ALA A 32 32.06 -19.38 27.49
C ALA A 32 32.29 -19.12 25.98
N ALA A 33 31.46 -19.69 25.10
CA ALA A 33 31.52 -19.39 23.67
C ALA A 33 31.07 -17.98 23.34
N ILE A 34 29.97 -17.51 23.93
CA ILE A 34 29.48 -16.13 23.77
C ILE A 34 30.51 -15.14 24.31
N LEU A 35 31.15 -15.45 25.44
CA LEU A 35 32.26 -14.67 25.98
C LEU A 35 33.47 -14.64 25.04
N SER A 36 33.78 -15.76 24.38
CA SER A 36 34.84 -15.80 23.35
C SER A 36 34.52 -14.91 22.16
N GLN A 37 33.26 -14.92 21.69
CA GLN A 37 32.81 -14.02 20.61
C GLN A 37 32.93 -12.56 21.03
N ARG A 38 32.53 -12.25 22.27
CA ARG A 38 32.63 -10.90 22.84
C ARG A 38 34.07 -10.39 22.85
N LYS A 39 35.02 -11.17 23.35
CA LYS A 39 36.45 -10.77 23.37
C LYS A 39 37.00 -10.50 21.98
N VAL A 40 36.63 -11.33 21.00
CA VAL A 40 37.07 -11.16 19.60
C VAL A 40 36.52 -9.86 19.02
N PHE A 41 35.22 -9.59 19.18
CA PHE A 41 34.60 -8.35 18.66
C PHE A 41 35.04 -7.09 19.41
N GLU A 42 35.36 -7.19 20.72
CA GLU A 42 35.96 -6.09 21.49
C GLU A 42 37.38 -5.77 21.02
N SER A 43 38.14 -6.78 20.57
CA SER A 43 39.53 -6.61 20.10
C SER A 43 39.64 -6.08 18.67
N MET A 44 38.54 -6.12 17.88
CA MET A 44 38.57 -5.80 16.44
C MET A 44 37.43 -4.87 15.99
N PRO A 45 37.32 -3.64 16.52
CA PRO A 45 36.29 -2.68 16.09
C PRO A 45 36.44 -2.21 14.64
N GLN A 46 37.62 -2.38 14.04
CA GLN A 46 37.93 -2.00 12.65
C GLN A 46 37.41 -2.98 11.59
N LEU A 47 36.73 -4.07 11.98
CA LEU A 47 36.36 -5.12 11.04
C LEU A 47 35.40 -4.64 9.94
N ASN A 48 35.76 -4.91 8.68
CA ASN A 48 34.96 -4.59 7.49
C ASN A 48 34.23 -5.82 6.94
N LEU A 49 34.83 -7.01 7.07
CA LEU A 49 34.29 -8.29 6.59
C LEU A 49 34.32 -9.34 7.71
N LEU A 50 33.15 -9.90 8.03
CA LEU A 50 33.03 -11.07 8.87
C LEU A 50 32.38 -12.18 8.07
N SER A 51 33.15 -13.23 7.76
CA SER A 51 32.66 -14.43 7.07
C SER A 51 32.88 -15.65 7.95
N ILE A 52 31.80 -16.28 8.38
CA ILE A 52 31.83 -17.53 9.13
C ILE A 52 30.89 -18.51 8.42
N THR A 53 31.46 -19.53 7.80
CA THR A 53 30.69 -20.46 6.95
C THR A 53 30.92 -21.90 7.34
N GLY A 54 29.86 -22.68 7.58
CA GLY A 54 30.00 -24.10 7.88
C GLY A 54 30.51 -24.41 9.28
N CYS A 55 30.31 -23.50 10.24
CA CYS A 55 30.93 -23.59 11.57
C CYS A 55 29.99 -24.10 12.68
N SER A 56 28.76 -24.50 12.35
CA SER A 56 27.72 -24.96 13.29
C SER A 56 27.40 -23.96 14.41
N ILE A 57 27.53 -22.66 14.13
CA ILE A 57 27.15 -21.61 15.07
C ILE A 57 25.62 -21.51 15.15
N GLN A 58 25.08 -21.55 16.36
CA GLN A 58 23.66 -21.42 16.68
C GLN A 58 23.27 -19.99 17.10
N ASN A 59 24.18 -19.24 17.71
CA ASN A 59 23.93 -17.87 18.19
C ASN A 59 25.15 -16.98 17.93
N ILE A 60 24.89 -15.73 17.55
CA ILE A 60 25.89 -14.67 17.44
C ILE A 60 25.69 -13.64 18.56
N SER A 61 26.78 -13.26 19.22
CA SER A 61 26.77 -12.33 20.35
C SER A 61 26.36 -10.92 19.92
N SER A 62 25.57 -10.24 20.76
CA SER A 62 25.19 -8.83 20.56
C SER A 62 26.38 -7.88 20.56
N SER A 63 27.56 -8.33 21.00
CA SER A 63 28.83 -7.59 20.92
C SER A 63 29.28 -7.30 19.48
N ILE A 64 28.68 -7.92 18.45
CA ILE A 64 28.92 -7.57 17.04
C ILE A 64 28.66 -6.08 16.75
N LYS A 65 27.81 -5.43 17.55
CA LYS A 65 27.56 -3.97 17.50
C LYS A 65 28.81 -3.09 17.62
N LEU A 66 29.90 -3.63 18.18
CA LEU A 66 31.17 -2.91 18.33
C LEU A 66 31.91 -2.75 16.99
N CYS A 67 31.61 -3.61 16.01
CA CYS A 67 32.21 -3.59 14.67
C CYS A 67 31.45 -2.60 13.75
N SER A 68 31.41 -1.32 14.11
CA SER A 68 30.62 -0.29 13.39
C SER A 68 31.05 -0.04 11.93
N ASN A 69 32.24 -0.52 11.55
CA ASN A 69 32.76 -0.42 10.19
C ASN A 69 32.37 -1.60 9.27
N LEU A 70 31.59 -2.56 9.77
CA LEU A 70 31.25 -3.75 9.02
C LEU A 70 30.48 -3.40 7.75
N THR A 71 31.00 -3.86 6.62
CA THR A 71 30.42 -3.67 5.28
C THR A 71 29.82 -4.96 4.74
N SER A 72 30.37 -6.10 5.12
CA SER A 72 29.93 -7.42 4.66
C SER A 72 29.87 -8.40 5.81
N LEU A 73 28.69 -8.99 6.03
CA LEU A 73 28.44 -9.99 7.05
C LEU A 73 27.92 -11.28 6.39
N VAL A 74 28.71 -12.34 6.48
CA VAL A 74 28.40 -13.64 5.90
C VAL A 74 28.40 -14.69 7.00
N LEU A 75 27.21 -15.15 7.38
CA LEU A 75 27.02 -16.22 8.35
C LEU A 75 26.34 -17.44 7.69
N ALA A 76 26.73 -17.76 6.46
CA ALA A 76 26.12 -18.83 5.67
C ALA A 76 26.41 -20.24 6.22
N ARG A 77 25.53 -21.22 5.99
CA ARG A 77 25.73 -22.64 6.35
C ARG A 77 26.06 -22.86 7.83
N ASN A 78 25.35 -22.18 8.72
CA ASN A 78 25.44 -22.43 10.16
C ASN A 78 24.11 -22.97 10.68
N GLU A 79 23.92 -22.99 11.99
CA GLU A 79 22.72 -23.50 12.65
C GLU A 79 21.96 -22.36 13.34
N LEU A 80 22.07 -21.13 12.81
CA LEU A 80 21.49 -19.93 13.43
C LEU A 80 19.97 -20.02 13.43
N LYS A 81 19.37 -19.84 14.60
CA LYS A 81 17.90 -19.75 14.75
C LYS A 81 17.42 -18.31 14.83
N GLN A 82 18.19 -17.46 15.50
CA GLN A 82 17.87 -16.05 15.71
C GLN A 82 19.11 -15.19 15.56
N LEU A 83 18.90 -13.90 15.30
CA LEU A 83 19.93 -12.88 15.22
C LEU A 83 19.72 -11.84 16.33
N PRO A 84 20.78 -11.26 16.90
CA PRO A 84 20.66 -10.20 17.88
C PRO A 84 20.11 -8.93 17.24
N ASP A 85 19.28 -8.20 17.98
CA ASP A 85 18.68 -6.95 17.51
C ASP A 85 19.63 -5.77 17.69
N VAL A 86 20.69 -5.71 16.86
CA VAL A 86 21.79 -4.73 16.97
C VAL A 86 22.26 -4.15 15.62
N PHE A 87 21.47 -4.36 14.55
CA PHE A 87 21.83 -3.92 13.20
C PHE A 87 21.73 -2.41 13.01
N ASP A 88 21.09 -1.72 13.96
CA ASP A 88 21.04 -0.26 14.10
C ASP A 88 22.43 0.35 14.36
N CYS A 89 23.32 -0.42 15.00
CA CYS A 89 24.71 -0.04 15.25
C CYS A 89 25.66 -0.32 14.06
N LEU A 90 25.15 -0.87 12.95
CA LEU A 90 25.94 -1.28 11.78
C LEU A 90 25.51 -0.52 10.51
N PRO A 91 25.64 0.82 10.47
CA PRO A 91 25.08 1.65 9.39
C PRO A 91 25.79 1.46 8.05
N LYS A 92 27.01 0.90 8.03
CA LYS A 92 27.83 0.74 6.81
C LYS A 92 27.62 -0.60 6.09
N LEU A 93 26.72 -1.44 6.58
CA LEU A 93 26.46 -2.75 5.98
C LEU A 93 25.90 -2.61 4.56
N LYS A 94 26.54 -3.33 3.63
CA LYS A 94 26.17 -3.39 2.21
C LYS A 94 25.79 -4.80 1.78
N PHE A 95 26.41 -5.82 2.37
CA PHE A 95 26.19 -7.21 1.99
C PHE A 95 25.88 -8.06 3.23
N ILE A 96 24.76 -8.76 3.19
CA ILE A 96 24.35 -9.72 4.21
C ILE A 96 24.04 -11.05 3.55
N ASP A 97 24.67 -12.11 4.04
CA ASP A 97 24.38 -13.49 3.67
C ASP A 97 24.17 -14.35 4.91
N PHE A 98 22.92 -14.74 5.14
CA PHE A 98 22.49 -15.67 6.18
C PHE A 98 21.94 -16.97 5.58
N SER A 99 22.37 -17.33 4.37
CA SER A 99 21.90 -18.52 3.68
C SER A 99 22.20 -19.82 4.43
N HIS A 100 21.38 -20.85 4.24
CA HIS A 100 21.57 -22.17 4.84
C HIS A 100 21.68 -22.11 6.37
N ASN A 101 20.69 -21.52 7.03
CA ASN A 101 20.54 -21.51 8.47
C ASN A 101 19.13 -22.01 8.85
N PHE A 102 18.74 -21.84 10.10
CA PHE A 102 17.40 -22.18 10.60
C PHE A 102 16.66 -20.93 11.09
N LEU A 103 16.87 -19.78 10.43
CA LEU A 103 16.27 -18.53 10.83
C LEU A 103 14.75 -18.59 10.68
N ASP A 104 14.06 -18.26 11.77
CA ASP A 104 12.60 -18.14 11.83
C ASP A 104 12.13 -16.68 11.77
N THR A 105 12.99 -15.72 12.13
CA THR A 105 12.68 -14.30 12.26
C THR A 105 13.91 -13.45 11.94
N LEU A 106 13.67 -12.28 11.35
CA LEU A 106 14.70 -11.26 11.13
C LEU A 106 14.54 -10.12 12.17
N PRO A 107 15.66 -9.55 12.64
CA PRO A 107 15.66 -8.54 13.69
C PRO A 107 15.09 -7.21 13.20
N THR A 108 14.36 -6.50 14.06
CA THR A 108 13.69 -5.24 13.70
C THR A 108 14.67 -4.13 13.32
N SER A 109 15.85 -4.12 13.95
CA SER A 109 16.94 -3.20 13.68
C SER A 109 17.51 -3.29 12.26
N LEU A 110 17.21 -4.35 11.49
CA LEU A 110 17.63 -4.48 10.09
C LEU A 110 17.05 -3.37 9.21
N GLN A 111 15.95 -2.73 9.63
CA GLN A 111 15.39 -1.55 8.96
C GLN A 111 16.36 -0.36 8.88
N SER A 112 17.33 -0.28 9.79
CA SER A 112 18.27 0.86 9.88
C SER A 112 19.45 0.75 8.90
N CYS A 113 19.61 -0.39 8.19
CA CYS A 113 20.70 -0.60 7.25
C CYS A 113 20.41 0.04 5.88
N GLU A 114 20.34 1.37 5.82
CA GLU A 114 19.97 2.13 4.61
C GLU A 114 20.88 1.85 3.39
N PHE A 115 22.14 1.50 3.63
CA PHE A 115 23.14 1.22 2.59
C PHE A 115 23.19 -0.25 2.15
N LEU A 116 22.28 -1.09 2.63
CA LEU A 116 22.26 -2.51 2.27
C LEU A 116 21.97 -2.68 0.77
N GLU A 117 22.88 -3.33 0.06
CA GLU A 117 22.81 -3.58 -1.38
C GLU A 117 22.35 -5.00 -1.69
N SER A 118 22.71 -5.99 -0.88
CA SER A 118 22.33 -7.40 -1.09
C SER A 118 21.94 -8.07 0.22
N LEU A 119 20.79 -8.74 0.20
CA LEU A 119 20.27 -9.53 1.31
C LEU A 119 19.96 -10.95 0.84
N ILE A 120 20.76 -11.90 1.31
CA ILE A 120 20.68 -13.31 0.94
C ILE A 120 20.23 -14.13 2.16
N LEU A 121 19.09 -14.79 2.04
CA LEU A 121 18.36 -15.49 3.10
C LEU A 121 17.89 -16.88 2.66
N ASN A 122 18.44 -17.40 1.56
CA ASN A 122 17.97 -18.66 1.00
C ASN A 122 18.26 -19.86 1.90
N ASN A 123 17.45 -20.90 1.85
CA ASN A 123 17.54 -22.09 2.73
C ASN A 123 17.46 -21.70 4.21
N ASN A 124 16.33 -21.12 4.62
CA ASN A 124 15.97 -20.86 6.01
C ASN A 124 14.53 -21.35 6.27
N VAL A 125 13.95 -21.01 7.43
CA VAL A 125 12.58 -21.37 7.80
C VAL A 125 11.67 -20.14 7.84
N LEU A 126 11.98 -19.12 7.02
CA LEU A 126 11.29 -17.83 7.03
C LEU A 126 9.86 -17.96 6.50
N THR A 127 8.97 -17.19 7.11
CA THR A 127 7.56 -16.98 6.75
C THR A 127 7.32 -15.49 6.48
N GLU A 128 6.13 -15.13 6.00
CA GLU A 128 5.75 -13.73 5.80
C GLU A 128 5.88 -12.85 7.06
N ALA A 129 5.64 -13.41 8.25
CA ALA A 129 5.75 -12.70 9.54
C ALA A 129 7.21 -12.51 9.99
N SER A 130 8.16 -13.23 9.37
CA SER A 130 9.57 -13.19 9.73
C SER A 130 10.27 -11.90 9.31
N PHE A 131 9.67 -11.09 8.43
CA PHE A 131 10.28 -9.88 7.87
C PHE A 131 9.85 -8.63 8.63
N PRO A 132 10.80 -7.80 9.12
CA PRO A 132 10.49 -6.50 9.69
C PRO A 132 10.10 -5.51 8.59
N ASN A 133 9.78 -4.27 8.98
CA ASN A 133 9.58 -3.19 8.03
C ASN A 133 10.88 -2.84 7.30
N MET A 134 11.06 -3.39 6.10
CA MET A 134 12.24 -3.16 5.28
C MET A 134 12.16 -1.88 4.42
N SER A 135 11.15 -1.02 4.62
CA SER A 135 10.88 0.16 3.77
C SER A 135 12.06 1.13 3.62
N ASN A 136 13.01 1.13 4.55
CA ASN A 136 14.14 2.05 4.55
C ASN A 136 15.38 1.50 3.82
N LEU A 137 15.35 0.25 3.32
CA LEU A 137 16.40 -0.37 2.53
C LEU A 137 16.42 0.15 1.07
N SER A 138 16.49 1.46 0.90
CA SER A 138 16.38 2.15 -0.40
C SER A 138 17.52 1.80 -1.38
N ASN A 139 18.64 1.28 -0.89
CA ASN A 139 19.78 0.84 -1.69
C ASN A 139 19.77 -0.65 -2.05
N LEU A 140 18.73 -1.41 -1.70
CA LEU A 140 18.70 -2.84 -1.96
C LEU A 140 18.61 -3.13 -3.46
N HIS A 141 19.54 -3.92 -3.96
CA HIS A 141 19.66 -4.31 -5.36
C HIS A 141 19.25 -5.77 -5.59
N VAL A 142 19.64 -6.64 -4.65
CA VAL A 142 19.46 -8.09 -4.71
C VAL A 142 18.78 -8.58 -3.44
N PHE A 143 17.68 -9.31 -3.61
CA PHE A 143 16.99 -10.01 -2.54
C PHE A 143 16.78 -11.48 -2.92
N ASP A 144 17.31 -12.40 -2.12
CA ASP A 144 17.12 -13.83 -2.28
C ASP A 144 16.57 -14.44 -1.00
N ALA A 145 15.35 -14.96 -1.06
CA ALA A 145 14.73 -15.74 0.00
C ALA A 145 14.21 -17.08 -0.54
N SER A 146 14.92 -17.67 -1.51
CA SER A 146 14.59 -18.99 -2.06
C SER A 146 14.72 -20.10 -1.01
N TYR A 147 14.03 -21.23 -1.22
CA TYR A 147 14.05 -22.35 -0.27
C TYR A 147 13.66 -21.92 1.16
N ASN A 148 12.53 -21.25 1.29
CA ASN A 148 11.90 -20.88 2.55
C ASN A 148 10.44 -21.36 2.57
N SER A 149 9.66 -20.96 3.58
CA SER A 149 8.26 -21.35 3.74
C SER A 149 7.29 -20.19 3.47
N LEU A 150 7.65 -19.26 2.58
CA LEU A 150 6.85 -18.06 2.31
C LEU A 150 5.54 -18.43 1.61
N LYS A 151 4.39 -18.06 2.18
CA LYS A 151 3.07 -18.21 1.53
C LYS A 151 2.69 -17.01 0.66
N SER A 152 3.30 -15.86 0.91
CA SER A 152 3.09 -14.62 0.16
C SER A 152 4.39 -13.83 0.01
N ILE A 153 4.44 -12.94 -0.97
CA ILE A 153 5.56 -11.99 -1.10
C ILE A 153 5.43 -10.95 0.03
N PRO A 154 6.45 -10.74 0.89
CA PRO A 154 6.41 -9.74 1.94
C PRO A 154 6.04 -8.35 1.39
N VAL A 155 5.01 -7.72 1.95
CA VAL A 155 4.51 -6.40 1.50
C VAL A 155 5.62 -5.35 1.47
N THR A 156 6.55 -5.43 2.42
CA THR A 156 7.70 -4.53 2.57
C THR A 156 8.63 -4.54 1.35
N LEU A 157 8.76 -5.67 0.64
CA LEU A 157 9.54 -5.78 -0.61
C LEU A 157 8.88 -5.05 -1.79
N THR A 158 7.57 -4.82 -1.72
CA THR A 158 6.80 -4.13 -2.76
C THR A 158 6.54 -2.64 -2.46
N SER A 159 7.16 -2.12 -1.39
CA SER A 159 7.11 -0.71 -1.03
C SER A 159 7.77 0.18 -2.09
N GLU A 160 7.22 1.37 -2.30
CA GLU A 160 7.76 2.35 -3.27
C GLU A 160 9.22 2.73 -2.98
N ASN A 161 9.63 2.71 -1.72
CA ASN A 161 10.99 3.12 -1.32
C ASN A 161 12.08 2.14 -1.80
N LEU A 162 11.80 0.84 -1.86
CA LEU A 162 12.75 -0.18 -2.37
C LEU A 162 12.75 -0.24 -3.90
N SER A 163 11.71 0.29 -4.54
CA SER A 163 11.48 0.16 -5.98
C SER A 163 12.50 0.89 -6.86
N ALA A 164 13.26 1.82 -6.27
CA ALA A 164 14.21 2.68 -6.98
C ALA A 164 15.46 1.95 -7.48
N LYS A 165 15.89 0.88 -6.79
CA LYS A 165 17.17 0.18 -7.08
C LYS A 165 17.07 -1.35 -7.16
N LEU A 166 16.03 -1.94 -6.57
CA LEU A 166 15.85 -3.39 -6.54
C LEU A 166 15.68 -3.95 -7.95
N HIS A 167 16.62 -4.79 -8.38
CA HIS A 167 16.66 -5.32 -9.73
C HIS A 167 16.64 -6.85 -9.81
N THR A 168 16.95 -7.55 -8.73
CA THR A 168 16.93 -9.02 -8.68
C THR A 168 16.14 -9.49 -7.46
N ILE A 169 15.09 -10.27 -7.69
CA ILE A 169 14.30 -10.94 -6.65
C ILE A 169 14.25 -12.43 -6.96
N ILE A 170 14.67 -13.24 -5.98
CA ILE A 170 14.65 -14.70 -6.06
C ILE A 170 13.82 -15.23 -4.89
N LEU A 171 12.69 -15.86 -5.23
CA LEU A 171 11.72 -16.45 -4.30
C LEU A 171 11.39 -17.91 -4.69
N SER A 172 12.29 -18.55 -5.45
CA SER A 172 12.16 -19.94 -5.89
C SER A 172 12.01 -20.90 -4.72
N HIS A 173 11.33 -22.03 -4.91
CA HIS A 173 11.15 -23.05 -3.87
C HIS A 173 10.52 -22.49 -2.57
N ASN A 174 9.37 -21.83 -2.70
CA ASN A 174 8.56 -21.36 -1.58
C ASN A 174 7.12 -21.91 -1.71
N LEU A 175 6.20 -21.41 -0.89
CA LEU A 175 4.80 -21.80 -0.89
C LEU A 175 3.90 -20.67 -1.43
N ILE A 176 4.43 -19.77 -2.26
CA ILE A 176 3.74 -18.54 -2.66
C ILE A 176 2.57 -18.86 -3.59
N GLU A 177 1.37 -18.40 -3.23
CA GLU A 177 0.14 -18.69 -3.97
C GLU A 177 -0.28 -17.57 -4.92
N THR A 178 0.04 -16.32 -4.58
CA THR A 178 -0.35 -15.13 -5.35
C THR A 178 0.79 -14.13 -5.47
N ILE A 179 0.74 -13.34 -6.54
CA ILE A 179 1.65 -12.20 -6.75
C ILE A 179 0.85 -10.91 -6.53
N PRO A 180 1.23 -10.06 -5.57
CA PRO A 180 0.51 -8.83 -5.29
C PRO A 180 0.66 -7.81 -6.44
N SER A 181 -0.37 -7.00 -6.66
CA SER A 181 -0.38 -5.95 -7.69
C SER A 181 0.67 -4.86 -7.43
N SER A 182 1.07 -4.66 -6.17
CA SER A 182 2.14 -3.76 -5.74
C SER A 182 3.50 -4.13 -6.30
N LEU A 183 3.72 -5.37 -6.79
CA LEU A 183 4.95 -5.74 -7.47
C LEU A 183 5.21 -4.84 -8.71
N SER A 184 4.14 -4.30 -9.32
CA SER A 184 4.25 -3.36 -10.43
C SER A 184 5.00 -2.07 -10.09
N ASN A 185 5.20 -1.75 -8.80
CA ASN A 185 6.01 -0.61 -8.36
C ASN A 185 7.49 -0.78 -8.69
N LEU A 186 8.00 -2.02 -8.78
CA LEU A 186 9.42 -2.33 -8.99
C LEU A 186 9.89 -2.07 -10.43
N LYS A 187 9.97 -0.79 -10.83
CA LYS A 187 10.31 -0.38 -12.20
C LYS A 187 11.73 -0.76 -12.63
N GLN A 188 12.63 -1.04 -11.69
CA GLN A 188 14.00 -1.47 -11.96
C GLN A 188 14.19 -2.99 -12.02
N LEU A 189 13.14 -3.79 -11.77
CA LEU A 189 13.26 -5.25 -11.72
C LEU A 189 13.70 -5.81 -13.09
N LYS A 190 14.83 -6.53 -13.09
CA LYS A 190 15.43 -7.17 -14.27
C LYS A 190 15.31 -8.69 -14.22
N GLU A 191 15.44 -9.27 -13.04
CA GLU A 191 15.40 -10.70 -12.82
C GLU A 191 14.42 -11.04 -11.70
N PHE A 192 13.46 -11.89 -12.02
CA PHE A 192 12.44 -12.34 -11.10
C PHE A 192 12.26 -13.85 -11.21
N LYS A 193 12.62 -14.58 -10.14
CA LYS A 193 12.50 -16.03 -10.09
C LYS A 193 11.54 -16.45 -8.99
N MET A 194 10.56 -17.26 -9.37
CA MET A 194 9.52 -17.83 -8.52
C MET A 194 9.21 -19.27 -8.95
N ASP A 195 10.19 -19.99 -9.51
CA ASP A 195 9.99 -21.39 -9.85
C ASP A 195 9.73 -22.24 -8.61
N ALA A 196 9.02 -23.36 -8.79
CA ALA A 196 8.66 -24.28 -7.70
C ALA A 196 7.91 -23.57 -6.55
N ASN A 197 6.83 -22.86 -6.89
CA ASN A 197 5.89 -22.24 -5.96
C ASN A 197 4.47 -22.81 -6.16
N LYS A 198 3.46 -22.22 -5.52
CA LYS A 198 2.05 -22.64 -5.57
C LYS A 198 1.17 -21.67 -6.37
N LEU A 199 1.74 -20.91 -7.30
CA LEU A 199 0.98 -19.91 -8.08
C LEU A 199 -0.12 -20.58 -8.91
N ARG A 200 -1.37 -20.12 -8.75
CA ARG A 200 -2.55 -20.64 -9.47
C ARG A 200 -3.01 -19.75 -10.60
N GLU A 201 -2.79 -18.45 -10.46
CA GLU A 201 -3.29 -17.43 -11.38
C GLU A 201 -2.20 -16.95 -12.33
N VAL A 202 -2.61 -16.55 -13.54
CA VAL A 202 -1.70 -16.00 -14.53
C VAL A 202 -1.29 -14.57 -14.10
N PRO A 203 0.00 -14.31 -13.85
CA PRO A 203 0.44 -13.05 -13.26
C PRO A 203 0.48 -11.92 -14.30
N THR A 204 -0.64 -11.23 -14.47
CA THR A 204 -0.79 -10.07 -15.37
C THR A 204 0.10 -8.89 -14.97
N VAL A 205 0.48 -8.79 -13.70
CA VAL A 205 1.36 -7.76 -13.12
C VAL A 205 2.73 -7.69 -13.81
N ILE A 206 3.19 -8.81 -14.38
CA ILE A 206 4.49 -8.91 -15.06
C ILE A 206 4.57 -7.98 -16.28
N ASP A 207 3.43 -7.67 -16.91
CA ASP A 207 3.40 -6.71 -18.02
C ASP A 207 3.82 -5.29 -17.62
N ASN A 208 3.62 -4.93 -16.35
CA ASN A 208 3.90 -3.60 -15.84
C ASN A 208 5.36 -3.41 -15.36
N LEU A 209 6.25 -4.37 -15.68
CA LEU A 209 7.67 -4.38 -15.33
C LEU A 209 8.54 -4.08 -16.57
N PRO A 210 8.89 -2.81 -16.84
CA PRO A 210 9.46 -2.39 -18.12
C PRO A 210 10.88 -2.88 -18.37
N LYS A 211 11.62 -3.25 -17.31
CA LYS A 211 13.03 -3.66 -17.38
C LYS A 211 13.25 -5.16 -17.19
N LEU A 212 12.17 -5.94 -17.05
CA LEU A 212 12.26 -7.38 -16.80
C LEU A 212 12.88 -8.08 -18.01
N LYS A 213 13.91 -8.89 -17.76
CA LYS A 213 14.65 -9.65 -18.77
C LYS A 213 14.57 -11.15 -18.51
N VAL A 214 14.63 -11.52 -17.24
CA VAL A 214 14.62 -12.92 -16.79
C VAL A 214 13.40 -13.11 -15.89
N LEU A 215 12.53 -14.03 -16.29
CA LEU A 215 11.40 -14.49 -15.50
C LEU A 215 11.44 -16.01 -15.45
N ASP A 216 11.46 -16.57 -14.26
CA ASP A 216 11.22 -17.99 -14.06
C ASP A 216 10.01 -18.18 -13.15
N ILE A 217 8.96 -18.79 -13.69
CA ILE A 217 7.72 -19.14 -13.00
C ILE A 217 7.37 -20.61 -13.26
N SER A 218 8.37 -21.41 -13.64
CA SER A 218 8.19 -22.83 -13.91
C SER A 218 7.83 -23.61 -12.65
N ASN A 219 7.27 -24.80 -12.80
CA ASN A 219 6.87 -25.68 -11.69
C ASN A 219 5.88 -25.01 -10.72
N ASN A 220 4.88 -24.31 -11.27
CA ASN A 220 3.75 -23.75 -10.52
C ASN A 220 2.42 -24.44 -10.91
N ALA A 221 1.38 -24.21 -10.10
CA ALA A 221 0.07 -24.85 -10.20
C ALA A 221 -0.96 -24.01 -10.97
N PHE A 222 -0.56 -23.42 -12.12
CA PHE A 222 -1.44 -22.56 -12.91
C PHE A 222 -2.69 -23.30 -13.40
N THR A 223 -3.85 -22.67 -13.23
CA THR A 223 -5.16 -23.22 -13.64
C THR A 223 -5.30 -23.32 -15.17
N ASP A 224 -4.73 -22.37 -15.90
CA ASP A 224 -4.68 -22.41 -17.37
C ASP A 224 -3.58 -23.37 -17.85
N SER A 225 -3.99 -24.55 -18.32
CA SER A 225 -3.07 -25.58 -18.84
C SER A 225 -2.19 -25.09 -20.00
N ARG A 226 -2.67 -24.14 -20.81
CA ARG A 226 -1.88 -23.57 -21.92
C ARG A 226 -0.80 -22.66 -21.38
N PHE A 227 -1.13 -21.80 -20.41
CA PHE A 227 -0.14 -20.96 -19.73
C PHE A 227 0.86 -21.81 -18.94
N GLN A 228 0.40 -22.84 -18.23
CA GLN A 228 1.25 -23.74 -17.47
C GLN A 228 2.31 -24.44 -18.34
N LYS A 229 1.92 -24.95 -19.52
CA LYS A 229 2.87 -25.55 -20.48
C LYS A 229 3.90 -24.54 -20.98
N LEU A 230 3.48 -23.30 -21.24
CA LEU A 230 4.38 -22.24 -21.68
C LEU A 230 5.33 -21.79 -20.57
N ALA A 231 4.84 -21.69 -19.33
CA ALA A 231 5.63 -21.33 -18.15
C ALA A 231 6.70 -22.36 -17.81
N ASN A 232 6.43 -23.64 -18.08
CA ASN A 232 7.37 -24.75 -17.86
C ASN A 232 8.35 -24.98 -19.03
N ASP A 233 8.12 -24.32 -20.19
CA ASP A 233 9.01 -24.46 -21.33
C ASP A 233 10.27 -23.60 -21.14
N LYS A 234 11.41 -24.26 -20.93
CA LYS A 234 12.72 -23.61 -20.76
C LYS A 234 13.18 -22.80 -21.98
N ARG A 235 12.54 -22.98 -23.15
CA ARG A 235 12.84 -22.24 -24.39
C ARG A 235 11.89 -21.05 -24.60
N ALA A 236 10.86 -20.91 -23.76
CA ALA A 236 9.90 -19.82 -23.89
C ALA A 236 10.59 -18.47 -23.66
N LYS A 237 10.43 -17.57 -24.62
CA LYS A 237 10.90 -16.19 -24.48
C LYS A 237 9.95 -15.44 -23.55
N LEU A 238 10.49 -14.54 -22.73
CA LEU A 238 9.71 -13.66 -21.84
C LEU A 238 8.51 -13.02 -22.56
N ASN A 239 8.73 -12.48 -23.77
CA ASN A 239 7.67 -11.84 -24.55
C ASN A 239 6.50 -12.77 -24.87
N ALA A 240 6.75 -14.07 -25.06
CA ALA A 240 5.69 -15.05 -25.31
C ALA A 240 4.85 -15.25 -24.04
N ILE A 241 5.51 -15.40 -22.88
CA ILE A 241 4.85 -15.54 -21.57
C ILE A 241 4.01 -14.29 -21.27
N VAL A 242 4.57 -13.09 -21.44
CA VAL A 242 3.86 -11.82 -21.23
C VAL A 242 2.70 -11.66 -22.22
N SER A 243 2.89 -12.03 -23.49
CA SER A 243 1.83 -11.92 -24.50
C SER A 243 0.66 -12.86 -24.25
N LEU A 244 0.93 -14.05 -23.69
CA LEU A 244 -0.11 -15.00 -23.33
C LEU A 244 -0.79 -14.57 -22.04
N ALA A 245 -0.03 -14.09 -21.05
CA ALA A 245 -0.56 -13.49 -19.83
C ALA A 245 -1.53 -12.33 -20.11
N LYS A 246 -1.25 -11.51 -21.15
CA LYS A 246 -2.18 -10.47 -21.63
C LYS A 246 -3.49 -11.00 -22.23
N LYS A 247 -3.44 -12.15 -22.89
CA LYS A 247 -4.58 -12.71 -23.64
C LYS A 247 -5.45 -13.61 -22.77
N THR A 248 -4.85 -14.35 -21.84
CA THR A 248 -5.53 -15.30 -20.97
C THR A 248 -5.82 -14.71 -19.59
N GLY A 249 -5.10 -13.68 -19.18
CA GLY A 249 -5.41 -12.91 -17.99
C GLY A 249 -6.75 -12.19 -18.15
N LYS A 250 -7.70 -12.47 -17.25
CA LYS A 250 -8.79 -11.53 -17.00
C LYS A 250 -8.15 -10.16 -16.67
N PRO A 251 -8.71 -9.04 -17.14
CA PRO A 251 -8.27 -7.73 -16.67
C PRO A 251 -8.28 -7.75 -15.15
N ILE A 252 -7.26 -7.15 -14.53
CA ILE A 252 -7.14 -7.06 -13.08
C ILE A 252 -8.35 -6.27 -12.56
N GLU A 253 -9.41 -6.98 -12.16
CA GLU A 253 -10.27 -6.58 -11.06
C GLU A 253 -9.38 -6.65 -9.81
N SER A 254 -9.30 -5.56 -9.06
CA SER A 254 -8.54 -5.50 -7.81
C SER A 254 -9.25 -6.35 -6.75
N CYS A 255 -8.99 -7.67 -6.72
CA CYS A 255 -9.50 -8.57 -5.70
C CYS A 255 -8.70 -8.42 -4.40
N GLU A 256 -9.37 -7.77 -3.44
CA GLU A 256 -9.60 -8.25 -2.07
C GLU A 256 -8.78 -9.48 -1.63
N ILE A 257 -7.93 -9.28 -0.64
CA ILE A 257 -7.30 -10.36 0.11
C ILE A 257 -8.35 -10.91 1.06
N LYS A 258 -8.83 -12.12 0.76
CA LYS A 258 -9.45 -13.02 1.73
C LYS A 258 -8.36 -13.49 2.70
N LYS A 259 -8.56 -13.29 4.00
CA LYS A 259 -7.76 -13.96 5.04
C LYS A 259 -8.50 -15.24 5.42
N GLU A 260 -7.90 -16.39 5.13
CA GLU A 260 -8.21 -17.65 5.79
C GLU A 260 -7.30 -17.77 7.02
N ASP A 261 -7.93 -18.23 8.09
CA ASP A 261 -7.45 -18.30 9.46
C ASP A 261 -6.28 -19.28 9.61
N VAL A 262 -5.29 -18.89 10.41
CA VAL A 262 -4.41 -19.82 11.12
C VAL A 262 -4.49 -19.44 12.59
N GLU A 263 -5.23 -20.29 13.30
CA GLU A 263 -5.28 -20.36 14.76
C GLU A 263 -3.86 -20.50 15.32
N ASP A 264 -3.53 -19.67 16.31
CA ASP A 264 -2.56 -20.05 17.33
C ASP A 264 -3.23 -19.94 18.70
N THR A 265 -3.25 -21.07 19.38
CA THR A 265 -3.91 -21.30 20.65
C THR A 265 -3.08 -20.75 21.80
N THR A 266 -3.57 -19.72 22.47
CA THR A 266 -3.45 -19.60 23.94
C THR A 266 -4.77 -19.09 24.54
N LYS A 267 -5.28 -19.89 25.48
CA LYS A 267 -6.64 -19.93 26.02
C LYS A 267 -7.14 -18.69 26.78
N ALA A 268 -8.46 -18.53 26.66
CA ALA A 268 -9.45 -18.06 27.66
C ALA A 268 -9.79 -16.56 27.70
N GLY A 269 -10.90 -16.22 27.03
CA GLY A 269 -11.66 -14.98 27.22
C GLY A 269 -12.51 -14.64 25.98
N THR A 270 -13.73 -15.15 25.93
CA THR A 270 -14.76 -14.83 24.93
C THR A 270 -15.17 -13.36 25.00
N GLU A 271 -15.10 -12.62 23.89
CA GLU A 271 -16.08 -11.60 23.44
C GLU A 271 -15.66 -11.03 22.07
N ASP A 272 -16.60 -10.94 21.14
CA ASP A 272 -16.45 -10.47 19.76
C ASP A 272 -15.90 -9.03 19.68
N GLU A 273 -14.73 -8.81 19.07
CA GLU A 273 -14.31 -7.46 18.67
C GLU A 273 -15.00 -7.04 17.37
N THR A 274 -16.27 -6.64 17.47
CA THR A 274 -16.89 -5.81 16.42
C THR A 274 -16.24 -4.43 16.45
N SER A 275 -15.78 -3.92 15.30
CA SER A 275 -15.26 -2.56 15.19
C SER A 275 -16.35 -1.58 15.65
N ARG A 276 -16.10 -0.87 16.76
CA ARG A 276 -17.06 0.09 17.35
C ARG A 276 -16.87 1.47 16.72
N LEU A 277 -17.96 2.08 16.23
CA LEU A 277 -17.97 3.42 15.65
C LEU A 277 -18.84 4.35 16.47
N THR A 278 -18.31 5.50 16.90
CA THR A 278 -19.12 6.54 17.54
C THR A 278 -19.70 7.50 16.51
N VAL A 279 -21.03 7.63 16.51
CA VAL A 279 -21.78 8.56 15.65
C VAL A 279 -22.40 9.65 16.51
N ARG A 280 -22.11 10.92 16.21
CA ARG A 280 -22.77 12.07 16.83
C ARG A 280 -24.02 12.44 16.03
N THR A 281 -25.17 12.47 16.71
CA THR A 281 -26.47 12.80 16.11
C THR A 281 -27.04 14.05 16.76
N GLY A 282 -27.91 14.78 16.05
CA GLY A 282 -28.64 15.93 16.61
C GLY A 282 -27.94 17.29 16.50
N ILE A 283 -26.81 17.38 15.78
CA ILE A 283 -26.08 18.65 15.61
C ILE A 283 -26.89 19.59 14.69
N GLU A 284 -27.40 20.69 15.23
CA GLU A 284 -28.30 21.59 14.49
C GLU A 284 -27.62 22.28 13.30
N ASP A 285 -26.35 22.66 13.44
CA ASP A 285 -25.61 23.45 12.45
C ASP A 285 -25.24 22.65 11.18
N LEU A 286 -25.18 21.32 11.25
CA LEU A 286 -24.78 20.44 10.14
C LEU A 286 -25.95 20.15 9.19
N THR A 287 -26.35 21.17 8.44
CA THR A 287 -27.42 21.06 7.44
C THR A 287 -26.98 21.51 6.04
N VAL A 288 -27.46 20.78 5.02
CA VAL A 288 -27.32 21.14 3.61
C VAL A 288 -28.70 21.40 3.03
N ARG A 289 -28.89 22.59 2.46
CA ARG A 289 -30.13 22.95 1.75
C ARG A 289 -30.04 22.49 0.31
N ARG A 290 -30.92 21.60 -0.12
CA ARG A 290 -31.08 21.22 -1.52
C ARG A 290 -32.05 22.18 -2.19
N HIS A 291 -31.61 22.82 -3.27
CA HIS A 291 -32.46 23.68 -4.08
C HIS A 291 -33.20 22.87 -5.16
N PRO A 292 -34.49 23.17 -5.47
CA PRO A 292 -35.27 22.40 -6.45
C PRO A 292 -34.65 22.32 -7.85
N SER A 293 -33.81 23.30 -8.23
CA SER A 293 -33.14 23.34 -9.54
C SER A 293 -32.22 22.15 -9.81
N VAL A 294 -31.74 21.45 -8.78
CA VAL A 294 -30.85 20.29 -8.94
C VAL A 294 -31.61 18.98 -9.22
N SER A 295 -32.93 18.98 -9.03
CA SER A 295 -33.78 17.78 -9.10
C SER A 295 -33.74 17.10 -10.46
N GLU A 296 -33.65 17.88 -11.54
CA GLU A 296 -33.66 17.36 -12.93
C GLU A 296 -32.30 16.83 -13.39
N ILE A 297 -31.22 17.24 -12.73
CA ILE A 297 -29.85 16.97 -13.19
C ILE A 297 -29.19 15.89 -12.33
N ARG A 298 -29.18 16.10 -11.01
CA ARG A 298 -28.49 15.24 -10.03
C ARG A 298 -29.15 15.36 -8.64
N PRO A 299 -30.35 14.78 -8.45
CA PRO A 299 -31.25 15.05 -7.31
C PRO A 299 -30.78 14.53 -5.94
N TYR A 300 -29.90 13.53 -5.92
CA TYR A 300 -29.54 12.80 -4.70
C TYR A 300 -28.18 13.25 -4.17
N LEU A 301 -28.13 13.58 -2.89
CA LEU A 301 -26.94 13.99 -2.15
C LEU A 301 -26.98 13.36 -0.76
N VAL A 302 -25.87 12.79 -0.32
CA VAL A 302 -25.66 12.30 1.05
C VAL A 302 -24.36 12.89 1.55
N CYS A 303 -24.33 13.36 2.80
CA CYS A 303 -23.14 13.96 3.39
C CYS A 303 -22.90 13.40 4.80
N CYS A 304 -21.65 13.47 5.24
CA CYS A 304 -21.26 13.25 6.64
C CYS A 304 -19.92 13.96 6.93
N VAL A 305 -19.61 14.15 8.22
CA VAL A 305 -18.31 14.69 8.64
C VAL A 305 -17.52 13.62 9.36
N PHE A 306 -16.32 13.36 8.87
CA PHE A 306 -15.35 12.51 9.54
C PHE A 306 -14.50 13.38 10.47
N ASN A 307 -14.43 13.02 11.75
CA ASN A 307 -13.65 13.73 12.75
C ASN A 307 -12.55 12.84 13.33
N ASN A 308 -11.56 13.46 13.97
CA ASN A 308 -10.38 12.79 14.51
C ASN A 308 -9.58 12.03 13.44
N ILE A 309 -9.48 12.62 12.24
CA ILE A 309 -8.65 12.08 11.17
C ILE A 309 -7.22 12.58 11.35
N ASP A 310 -6.26 11.66 11.26
CA ASP A 310 -4.84 11.96 11.16
C ASP A 310 -4.32 11.74 9.74
N LEU A 311 -4.15 12.83 9.00
CA LEU A 311 -3.64 12.81 7.62
C LEU A 311 -2.10 12.94 7.56
N GLU A 312 -1.37 12.61 8.62
CA GLU A 312 0.09 12.58 8.57
C GLU A 312 0.65 11.34 7.84
N GLY A 313 1.80 11.53 7.17
CA GLY A 313 2.56 10.46 6.51
C GLY A 313 1.78 9.68 5.45
N ASP A 314 1.73 8.35 5.64
CA ASP A 314 1.16 7.41 4.66
C ASP A 314 -0.38 7.38 4.67
N SER A 315 -1.02 7.82 5.76
CA SER A 315 -2.47 7.81 5.90
C SER A 315 -3.15 8.75 4.90
N PHE A 316 -2.53 9.89 4.58
CA PHE A 316 -3.00 10.80 3.53
C PHE A 316 -2.99 10.13 2.14
N LYS A 317 -1.87 9.49 1.78
CA LYS A 317 -1.75 8.78 0.49
C LYS A 317 -2.77 7.65 0.40
N LYS A 318 -2.93 6.87 1.48
CA LYS A 318 -3.94 5.80 1.56
C LYS A 318 -5.36 6.35 1.40
N PHE A 319 -5.69 7.46 2.03
CA PHE A 319 -7.01 8.09 1.94
C PHE A 319 -7.32 8.61 0.53
N ILE A 320 -6.36 9.29 -0.13
CA ILE A 320 -6.53 9.74 -1.52
C ILE A 320 -6.61 8.55 -2.50
N ALA A 321 -5.81 7.50 -2.27
CA ALA A 321 -5.87 6.27 -3.06
C ALA A 321 -7.21 5.54 -2.87
N LEU A 322 -7.76 5.53 -1.65
CA LEU A 322 -9.07 4.98 -1.36
C LEU A 322 -10.16 5.69 -2.17
N GLN A 323 -10.17 7.03 -2.17
CA GLN A 323 -11.13 7.79 -2.97
C GLN A 323 -11.04 7.43 -4.46
N THR A 324 -9.82 7.35 -4.99
CA THR A 324 -9.59 6.98 -6.40
C THR A 324 -10.09 5.57 -6.70
N LYS A 325 -9.84 4.62 -5.79
CA LYS A 325 -10.32 3.24 -5.89
C LYS A 325 -11.85 3.17 -5.88
N LEU A 326 -12.51 3.88 -4.97
CA LEU A 326 -13.97 3.91 -4.89
C LEU A 326 -14.60 4.56 -6.12
N HIS A 327 -13.98 5.61 -6.66
CA HIS A 327 -14.44 6.19 -7.92
C HIS A 327 -14.36 5.21 -9.10
N ALA A 328 -13.34 4.36 -9.15
CA ALA A 328 -13.19 3.35 -10.19
C ALA A 328 -14.06 2.09 -9.96
N SER A 329 -14.54 1.88 -8.73
CA SER A 329 -15.37 0.74 -8.36
C SER A 329 -16.77 0.78 -9.00
N ALA A 330 -17.49 -0.33 -8.92
CA ALA A 330 -18.88 -0.45 -9.36
C ALA A 330 -19.84 0.51 -8.64
N PHE A 331 -19.49 1.02 -7.46
CA PHE A 331 -20.31 1.98 -6.72
C PHE A 331 -20.38 3.34 -7.40
N CYS A 332 -19.28 3.80 -8.02
CA CYS A 332 -19.20 5.10 -8.69
C CYS A 332 -19.16 5.00 -10.23
N GLU A 333 -18.81 3.84 -10.78
CA GLU A 333 -18.63 3.58 -12.23
C GLU A 333 -17.77 4.65 -12.95
N ASN A 334 -16.62 5.03 -12.39
CA ASN A 334 -15.79 6.15 -12.89
C ASN A 334 -16.55 7.49 -12.93
N ARG A 335 -17.27 7.79 -11.84
CA ARG A 335 -18.04 9.03 -11.62
C ARG A 335 -19.29 9.19 -12.49
N THR A 336 -19.67 8.16 -13.25
CA THR A 336 -20.91 8.21 -14.04
C THR A 336 -22.15 7.95 -13.19
N LEU A 337 -22.03 7.07 -12.19
CA LEU A 337 -23.10 6.70 -11.27
C LEU A 337 -23.14 7.68 -10.09
N SER A 338 -22.22 7.53 -9.15
CA SER A 338 -22.05 8.40 -7.99
C SER A 338 -20.70 9.14 -8.03
N ALA A 339 -20.63 10.28 -7.35
CA ALA A 339 -19.42 11.08 -7.28
C ALA A 339 -19.20 11.52 -5.84
N ILE A 340 -18.06 11.09 -5.30
CA ILE A 340 -17.54 11.43 -3.98
C ILE A 340 -16.79 12.76 -4.07
N GLY A 341 -17.06 13.67 -3.14
CA GLY A 341 -16.29 14.88 -2.90
C GLY A 341 -15.81 14.89 -1.45
N THR A 342 -14.51 15.12 -1.22
CA THR A 342 -13.96 15.30 0.12
C THR A 342 -13.35 16.69 0.27
N HIS A 343 -13.63 17.33 1.40
CA HIS A 343 -13.31 18.72 1.65
C HIS A 343 -12.81 18.93 3.09
N ARG A 344 -11.89 19.87 3.27
CA ARG A 344 -11.48 20.29 4.61
C ARG A 344 -12.63 21.04 5.27
N PHE A 345 -13.12 20.56 6.41
CA PHE A 345 -14.31 21.12 7.05
C PHE A 345 -14.13 22.59 7.47
N ASP A 346 -12.93 22.97 7.95
CA ASP A 346 -12.64 24.32 8.42
C ASP A 346 -12.53 25.39 7.32
N SER A 347 -12.65 25.00 6.04
CA SER A 347 -12.35 25.87 4.90
C SER A 347 -13.56 26.59 4.28
N PHE A 348 -14.76 26.28 4.74
CA PHE A 348 -16.01 26.85 4.22
C PHE A 348 -17.01 27.11 5.35
N GLN A 349 -18.09 27.83 5.05
CA GLN A 349 -19.10 28.21 6.04
C GLN A 349 -20.46 27.55 5.78
N LEU A 350 -21.07 27.07 6.87
CA LEU A 350 -22.43 26.52 6.87
C LEU A 350 -23.47 27.66 6.91
N PRO A 351 -24.73 27.42 6.49
CA PRO A 351 -25.24 26.20 5.86
C PRO A 351 -24.82 26.10 4.38
N LEU A 352 -24.59 24.88 3.90
CA LEU A 352 -24.31 24.66 2.49
C LEU A 352 -25.60 24.64 1.67
N CYS A 353 -25.49 25.06 0.41
CA CYS A 353 -26.58 24.99 -0.56
C CYS A 353 -26.15 24.16 -1.76
N TYR A 354 -26.89 23.08 -2.04
CA TYR A 354 -26.70 22.23 -3.20
C TYR A 354 -27.73 22.61 -4.27
N MET A 355 -27.26 23.20 -5.36
CA MET A 355 -28.10 23.80 -6.39
C MET A 355 -27.56 23.51 -7.80
N ALA A 356 -28.32 23.91 -8.81
CA ALA A 356 -27.85 23.91 -10.19
C ALA A 356 -27.79 25.32 -10.77
N LEU A 357 -26.66 25.66 -11.41
CA LEU A 357 -26.40 26.96 -12.04
C LEU A 357 -25.98 26.76 -13.50
N LYS A 358 -26.16 27.81 -14.31
CA LYS A 358 -25.70 27.80 -15.71
C LYS A 358 -24.17 27.76 -15.78
N LYS A 359 -23.64 27.14 -16.84
CA LYS A 359 -22.19 26.94 -17.02
C LYS A 359 -21.41 28.25 -17.09
N GLU A 360 -22.02 29.31 -17.60
CA GLU A 360 -21.42 30.63 -17.80
C GLU A 360 -21.37 31.45 -16.51
N ASP A 361 -22.35 31.26 -15.62
CA ASP A 361 -22.50 32.00 -14.37
C ASP A 361 -21.71 31.37 -13.21
N LEU A 362 -21.16 30.17 -13.44
CA LEU A 362 -20.51 29.35 -12.42
C LEU A 362 -19.00 29.49 -12.49
N TYR A 363 -18.39 30.02 -11.43
CA TYR A 363 -16.93 30.19 -11.32
C TYR A 363 -16.38 29.30 -10.22
N ILE A 364 -15.32 28.56 -10.54
CA ILE A 364 -14.61 27.73 -9.56
C ILE A 364 -13.10 27.90 -9.73
N ARG A 365 -12.39 27.92 -8.61
CA ARG A 365 -10.94 27.70 -8.61
C ARG A 365 -10.69 26.20 -8.55
N ALA A 366 -10.64 25.55 -9.70
CA ALA A 366 -10.43 24.10 -9.78
C ALA A 366 -9.11 23.68 -9.13
N LEU A 367 -9.07 22.45 -8.62
CA LEU A 367 -7.90 21.88 -7.95
C LEU A 367 -6.61 22.08 -8.76
N ASN A 368 -5.55 22.58 -8.10
CA ASN A 368 -4.26 22.88 -8.71
C ASN A 368 -4.25 24.03 -9.75
N LYS A 369 -5.34 24.81 -9.88
CA LYS A 369 -5.36 26.07 -10.65
C LYS A 369 -5.24 27.27 -9.71
N LYS A 370 -4.47 28.28 -10.16
CA LYS A 370 -4.24 29.52 -9.38
C LYS A 370 -5.38 30.53 -9.49
N THR A 371 -6.14 30.49 -10.58
CA THR A 371 -7.21 31.46 -10.88
C THR A 371 -8.57 30.77 -10.93
N SER A 372 -9.62 31.52 -10.58
CA SER A 372 -10.99 31.11 -10.87
C SER A 372 -11.20 31.09 -12.38
N VAL A 373 -11.93 30.09 -12.84
CA VAL A 373 -12.33 29.93 -14.25
C VAL A 373 -13.82 29.66 -14.30
N SER A 374 -14.47 30.01 -15.40
CA SER A 374 -15.85 29.63 -15.62
C SER A 374 -15.95 28.10 -15.79
N ALA A 375 -17.07 27.52 -15.38
CA ALA A 375 -17.29 26.09 -15.50
C ALA A 375 -17.34 25.65 -16.97
N SER A 376 -17.82 26.52 -17.86
CA SER A 376 -17.78 26.33 -19.31
C SER A 376 -16.35 26.17 -19.83
N GLU A 377 -15.46 27.12 -19.52
CA GLU A 377 -14.05 27.07 -19.94
C GLU A 377 -13.32 25.86 -19.34
N LEU A 378 -13.62 25.52 -18.09
CA LEU A 378 -13.06 24.37 -17.42
C LEU A 378 -13.45 23.06 -18.13
N LEU A 379 -14.73 22.89 -18.43
CA LEU A 379 -15.26 21.71 -19.09
C LEU A 379 -14.66 21.54 -20.49
N ASP A 380 -14.58 22.63 -21.26
CA ASP A 380 -13.96 22.64 -22.58
C ASP A 380 -12.47 22.27 -22.52
N SER A 381 -11.73 22.78 -21.51
CA SER A 381 -10.34 22.40 -21.29
C SER A 381 -10.20 20.91 -21.01
N LEU A 382 -11.03 20.36 -20.11
CA LEU A 382 -10.98 18.95 -19.73
C LEU A 382 -11.36 18.02 -20.88
N LEU A 383 -12.33 18.41 -21.71
CA LEU A 383 -12.71 17.68 -22.91
C LEU A 383 -11.58 17.65 -23.94
N ARG A 384 -10.90 18.78 -24.17
CA ARG A 384 -9.71 18.84 -25.05
C ARG A 384 -8.59 17.94 -24.54
N ASP A 385 -8.32 17.96 -23.24
CA ASP A 385 -7.28 17.13 -22.62
C ASP A 385 -7.62 15.63 -22.75
N ALA A 386 -8.87 15.25 -22.54
CA ALA A 386 -9.36 13.88 -22.73
C ALA A 386 -9.23 13.42 -24.20
N GLU A 387 -9.53 14.29 -25.17
CA GLU A 387 -9.35 13.99 -26.59
C GLU A 387 -7.87 13.84 -26.98
N LEU A 388 -6.99 14.69 -26.45
CA LEU A 388 -5.55 14.59 -26.66
C LEU A 388 -5.00 13.30 -26.06
N ALA A 389 -5.45 12.92 -24.86
CA ALA A 389 -5.08 11.65 -24.22
C ALA A 389 -5.55 10.44 -25.05
N ARG A 390 -6.77 10.49 -25.60
CA ARG A 390 -7.29 9.48 -26.54
C ARG A 390 -6.42 9.38 -27.81
N LYS A 391 -6.05 10.53 -28.41
CA LYS A 391 -5.19 10.57 -29.60
C LYS A 391 -3.79 10.01 -29.32
N ARG A 392 -3.18 10.37 -28.17
CA ARG A 392 -1.85 9.86 -27.75
C ARG A 392 -1.85 8.35 -27.55
N SER A 393 -2.92 7.80 -26.96
CA SER A 393 -3.07 6.36 -26.74
C SER A 393 -3.54 5.58 -27.99
N LYS A 394 -3.80 6.27 -29.11
CA LYS A 394 -4.29 5.69 -30.38
C LYS A 394 -5.56 4.83 -30.22
N ARG A 395 -6.40 5.12 -29.21
CA ARG A 395 -7.66 4.42 -28.98
C ARG A 395 -8.78 5.03 -29.82
N SER A 396 -9.68 4.19 -30.32
CA SER A 396 -10.89 4.63 -31.04
C SER A 396 -11.93 5.22 -30.08
N THR A 397 -12.07 4.66 -28.89
CA THR A 397 -13.03 5.08 -27.85
C THR A 397 -12.38 5.98 -26.80
N VAL A 398 -13.21 6.81 -26.16
CA VAL A 398 -12.79 7.66 -25.02
C VAL A 398 -12.48 6.76 -23.82
N ASP A 399 -11.42 7.11 -23.07
CA ASP A 399 -11.06 6.39 -21.85
C ASP A 399 -12.24 6.40 -20.84
N PRO A 400 -12.59 5.26 -20.22
CA PRO A 400 -13.63 5.21 -19.19
C PRO A 400 -13.50 6.28 -18.11
N LEU A 401 -12.27 6.68 -17.76
CA LEU A 401 -11.98 7.73 -16.79
C LEU A 401 -12.50 9.13 -17.20
N HIS A 402 -12.76 9.37 -18.48
CA HIS A 402 -13.26 10.66 -18.98
C HIS A 402 -14.72 10.59 -19.43
N ARG A 403 -15.41 9.45 -19.20
CA ARG A 403 -16.79 9.25 -19.64
C ARG A 403 -17.77 10.20 -18.95
N TYR A 404 -17.55 10.52 -17.68
CA TYR A 404 -18.38 11.45 -16.93
C TYR A 404 -18.40 12.86 -17.55
N LEU A 405 -17.32 13.31 -18.19
CA LEU A 405 -17.26 14.61 -18.87
C LEU A 405 -18.21 14.65 -20.07
N HIS A 406 -18.38 13.54 -20.77
CA HIS A 406 -19.27 13.45 -21.94
C HIS A 406 -20.75 13.40 -21.53
N ILE A 407 -21.06 12.84 -20.36
CA ILE A 407 -22.41 12.84 -19.80
C ILE A 407 -22.84 14.28 -19.46
N VAL A 408 -21.89 15.09 -18.98
CA VAL A 408 -22.16 16.45 -18.48
C VAL A 408 -21.97 17.52 -19.57
N LYS A 409 -21.39 17.16 -20.72
CA LYS A 409 -21.08 18.06 -21.82
C LYS A 409 -22.31 18.80 -22.35
N ASP A 410 -23.41 18.08 -22.53
CA ASP A 410 -24.60 18.62 -23.21
C ASP A 410 -25.61 19.29 -22.25
N GLU A 411 -25.39 19.14 -20.93
CA GLU A 411 -26.25 19.75 -19.91
C GLU A 411 -26.07 21.28 -19.88
N LYS A 412 -27.13 22.09 -19.91
CA LYS A 412 -26.99 23.57 -19.88
C LYS A 412 -26.64 24.11 -18.49
N VAL A 413 -26.93 23.31 -17.47
CA VAL A 413 -26.83 23.65 -16.06
C VAL A 413 -26.03 22.55 -15.36
N LEU A 414 -25.23 22.92 -14.37
CA LEU A 414 -24.38 22.02 -13.61
C LEU A 414 -24.74 22.08 -12.13
N ALA A 415 -24.69 20.92 -11.48
CA ALA A 415 -24.82 20.84 -10.03
C ALA A 415 -23.57 21.44 -9.36
N CYS A 416 -23.78 22.21 -8.31
CA CYS A 416 -22.72 22.78 -7.49
C CYS A 416 -23.11 22.77 -6.00
N LEU A 417 -22.09 22.65 -5.16
CA LEU A 417 -22.20 22.86 -3.72
C LEU A 417 -21.60 24.21 -3.39
N VAL A 418 -22.37 25.06 -2.73
CA VAL A 418 -22.02 26.45 -2.44
C VAL A 418 -22.12 26.69 -0.93
N ASP A 419 -21.20 27.48 -0.38
CA ASP A 419 -21.22 27.87 1.03
C ASP A 419 -22.13 29.09 1.30
N SER A 420 -22.24 29.50 2.56
CA SER A 420 -23.05 30.66 2.93
C SER A 420 -22.53 32.00 2.39
N GLN A 421 -21.26 32.05 1.96
CA GLN A 421 -20.62 33.21 1.32
C GLN A 421 -20.72 33.19 -0.22
N GLN A 422 -21.49 32.26 -0.79
CA GLN A 422 -21.61 32.06 -2.25
C GLN A 422 -20.32 31.56 -2.93
N ILE A 423 -19.40 30.95 -2.18
CA ILE A 423 -18.20 30.31 -2.72
C ILE A 423 -18.53 28.89 -3.16
N VAL A 424 -18.18 28.54 -4.40
CA VAL A 424 -18.36 27.19 -4.93
C VAL A 424 -17.31 26.23 -4.34
N ILE A 425 -17.79 25.26 -3.57
CA ILE A 425 -16.99 24.23 -2.89
C ILE A 425 -16.66 23.07 -3.84
N SER A 426 -17.66 22.59 -4.58
CA SER A 426 -17.51 21.45 -5.49
C SER A 426 -18.45 21.57 -6.69
N LEU A 427 -18.05 20.95 -7.80
CA LEU A 427 -18.83 20.77 -9.02
C LEU A 427 -18.98 19.28 -9.34
N PRO A 428 -19.88 18.54 -8.67
CA PRO A 428 -20.06 17.12 -8.96
C PRO A 428 -20.66 16.91 -10.37
N PRO A 429 -20.16 15.95 -11.18
CA PRO A 429 -19.09 14.98 -10.92
C PRO A 429 -17.68 15.41 -11.39
N ILE A 430 -17.47 16.69 -11.71
CA ILE A 430 -16.28 17.21 -12.40
C ILE A 430 -15.07 17.34 -11.47
N THR A 431 -15.14 18.24 -10.49
CA THR A 431 -13.98 18.58 -9.63
C THR A 431 -14.40 19.27 -8.34
N ASN A 432 -13.50 19.21 -7.36
CA ASN A 432 -13.55 20.01 -6.14
C ASN A 432 -12.79 21.33 -6.32
N SER A 433 -13.09 22.30 -5.46
CA SER A 433 -12.40 23.59 -5.37
C SER A 433 -11.05 23.45 -4.66
N ASP A 434 -10.05 24.20 -5.10
CA ASP A 434 -8.72 24.28 -4.48
C ASP A 434 -8.80 24.88 -3.07
N CYS A 435 -9.80 25.73 -2.81
CA CYS A 435 -10.00 26.38 -1.51
C CYS A 435 -10.28 25.37 -0.38
N THR A 436 -10.90 24.24 -0.72
CA THR A 436 -11.33 23.21 0.22
C THR A 436 -10.47 21.94 0.15
N LYS A 437 -9.30 22.04 -0.49
CA LYS A 437 -8.33 20.96 -0.63
C LYS A 437 -7.87 20.44 0.73
N LEU A 438 -7.79 19.11 0.84
CA LEU A 438 -7.24 18.44 2.01
C LEU A 438 -5.73 18.68 2.13
N THR A 439 -5.32 18.95 3.36
CA THR A 439 -3.93 19.18 3.75
C THR A 439 -3.60 18.31 4.97
N VAL A 440 -2.31 18.13 5.27
CA VAL A 440 -1.84 17.24 6.34
C VAL A 440 -2.37 17.67 7.71
N ASP A 441 -2.63 18.96 7.91
CA ASP A 441 -3.20 19.56 9.13
C ASP A 441 -4.73 19.37 9.27
N THR A 442 -5.40 18.74 8.30
CA THR A 442 -6.86 18.58 8.33
C THR A 442 -7.27 17.52 9.36
N LYS A 443 -7.99 17.93 10.41
CA LYS A 443 -8.52 17.04 11.46
C LYS A 443 -9.95 16.56 11.21
N SER A 444 -10.73 17.36 10.48
CA SER A 444 -12.11 17.09 10.14
C SER A 444 -12.32 17.20 8.64
N VAL A 445 -12.89 16.14 8.06
CA VAL A 445 -13.14 16.02 6.62
C VAL A 445 -14.64 15.95 6.38
N TRP A 446 -15.14 16.90 5.59
CA TRP A 446 -16.48 16.82 5.03
C TRP A 446 -16.47 15.89 3.82
N VAL A 447 -17.40 14.94 3.79
CA VAL A 447 -17.57 14.01 2.69
C VAL A 447 -18.98 14.16 2.14
N GLU A 448 -19.08 14.41 0.83
CA GLU A 448 -20.35 14.32 0.10
C GLU A 448 -20.32 13.21 -0.96
N VAL A 449 -21.48 12.62 -1.20
CA VAL A 449 -21.72 11.70 -2.30
C VAL A 449 -22.98 12.14 -3.03
N SER A 450 -22.83 12.46 -4.30
CA SER A 450 -23.95 12.83 -5.19
C SER A 450 -24.21 11.75 -6.23
N SER A 451 -25.46 11.57 -6.65
CA SER A 451 -25.85 10.60 -7.70
C SER A 451 -27.00 11.12 -8.57
N LYS A 452 -27.03 10.67 -9.83
CA LYS A 452 -28.16 10.92 -10.76
C LYS A 452 -29.22 9.82 -10.68
N GLN A 453 -28.87 8.61 -10.22
CA GLN A 453 -29.75 7.43 -10.34
C GLN A 453 -30.60 7.15 -9.09
N SER A 454 -29.99 7.09 -7.90
CA SER A 454 -30.72 6.75 -6.67
C SER A 454 -30.03 7.25 -5.41
N LEU A 455 -30.83 7.47 -4.35
CA LEU A 455 -30.34 7.79 -3.00
C LEU A 455 -29.61 6.59 -2.38
N GLU A 456 -30.11 5.38 -2.62
CA GLU A 456 -29.52 4.13 -2.13
C GLU A 456 -28.09 3.94 -2.65
N ALA A 457 -27.81 4.30 -3.91
CA ALA A 457 -26.45 4.26 -4.45
C ALA A 457 -25.52 5.24 -3.72
N CYS A 458 -26.00 6.43 -3.33
CA CYS A 458 -25.21 7.36 -2.52
C CYS A 458 -24.90 6.77 -1.15
N LYS A 459 -25.91 6.20 -0.46
CA LYS A 459 -25.75 5.59 0.86
C LYS A 459 -24.77 4.43 0.85
N LYS A 460 -24.90 3.49 -0.11
CA LYS A 460 -23.95 2.37 -0.26
C LYS A 460 -22.52 2.83 -0.55
N THR A 461 -22.36 3.84 -1.41
CA THR A 461 -21.04 4.41 -1.69
C THR A 461 -20.45 5.07 -0.44
N MET A 462 -21.29 5.74 0.35
CA MET A 462 -20.88 6.38 1.61
C MET A 462 -20.52 5.34 2.68
N ASP A 463 -21.32 4.27 2.81
CA ASP A 463 -21.04 3.16 3.72
C ASP A 463 -19.66 2.56 3.41
N GLU A 464 -19.40 2.21 2.16
CA GLU A 464 -18.11 1.66 1.75
C GLU A 464 -16.95 2.64 2.02
N MET A 465 -17.16 3.94 1.82
CA MET A 465 -16.19 4.99 2.14
C MET A 465 -15.91 5.05 3.64
N VAL A 466 -16.94 4.99 4.49
CA VAL A 466 -16.81 4.99 5.95
C VAL A 466 -16.09 3.72 6.42
N MET A 467 -16.55 2.54 5.99
CA MET A 467 -15.96 1.24 6.32
C MET A 467 -14.47 1.20 5.99
N SER A 468 -14.13 1.58 4.76
CA SER A 468 -12.74 1.63 4.31
C SER A 468 -11.93 2.70 5.05
N SER A 469 -12.53 3.84 5.39
CA SER A 469 -11.86 4.90 6.14
C SER A 469 -11.58 4.50 7.59
N LEU A 470 -12.42 3.66 8.22
CA LEU A 470 -12.16 3.12 9.55
C LEU A 470 -10.94 2.22 9.61
N THR A 471 -10.62 1.52 8.51
CA THR A 471 -9.38 0.74 8.45
C THR A 471 -8.12 1.61 8.42
N ILE A 472 -8.25 2.86 7.95
CA ILE A 472 -7.16 3.83 7.91
C ILE A 472 -7.12 4.64 9.22
N PHE A 473 -8.29 4.98 9.77
CA PHE A 473 -8.46 5.82 10.95
C PHE A 473 -9.32 5.11 12.01
N PRO A 474 -8.72 4.28 12.88
CA PRO A 474 -9.46 3.51 13.89
C PRO A 474 -10.16 4.38 14.94
N SER A 475 -9.64 5.57 15.21
CA SER A 475 -10.18 6.53 16.19
C SER A 475 -11.17 7.54 15.59
N MET A 476 -11.58 7.35 14.34
CA MET A 476 -12.46 8.27 13.63
C MET A 476 -13.87 8.26 14.23
N THR A 477 -14.45 9.45 14.39
CA THR A 477 -15.87 9.60 14.75
C THR A 477 -16.62 10.24 13.60
N LEU A 478 -17.93 9.99 13.54
CA LEU A 478 -18.77 10.38 12.40
C LEU A 478 -19.88 11.32 12.87
N ASP A 479 -20.05 12.46 12.21
CA ASP A 479 -21.19 13.35 12.46
C ASP A 479 -22.27 13.15 11.42
N GLN A 480 -23.50 13.07 11.92
CA GLN A 480 -24.68 12.97 11.12
C GLN A 480 -25.02 14.32 10.46
N VAL A 481 -25.20 14.31 9.14
CA VAL A 481 -25.57 15.52 8.38
C VAL A 481 -26.98 15.35 7.82
N ARG A 482 -27.78 16.42 7.88
CA ARG A 482 -29.14 16.46 7.35
C ARG A 482 -29.18 17.24 6.04
N VAL A 483 -29.78 16.65 5.02
CA VAL A 483 -30.08 17.32 3.74
C VAL A 483 -31.57 17.65 3.73
N VAL A 484 -31.90 18.92 3.56
CA VAL A 484 -33.27 19.45 3.64
C VAL A 484 -33.66 20.18 2.36
N ASP A 485 -34.93 20.11 1.99
CA ASP A 485 -35.55 20.83 0.88
C ASP A 485 -36.73 21.63 1.43
N ASN A 486 -36.61 22.96 1.47
CA ASN A 486 -37.61 23.87 2.05
C ASN A 486 -38.19 23.35 3.39
N GLU A 487 -37.30 22.97 4.31
CA GLU A 487 -37.59 22.40 5.66
C GLU A 487 -38.03 20.94 5.71
N THR A 488 -38.29 20.29 4.56
CA THR A 488 -38.54 18.85 4.52
C THR A 488 -37.22 18.06 4.51
N LEU A 489 -37.12 17.03 5.35
CA LEU A 489 -35.94 16.17 5.38
C LEU A 489 -35.91 15.29 4.12
N VAL A 490 -34.88 15.45 3.30
CA VAL A 490 -34.68 14.65 2.07
C VAL A 490 -33.86 13.41 2.38
N SER A 491 -32.75 13.59 3.11
CA SER A 491 -31.88 12.50 3.50
C SER A 491 -31.11 12.84 4.76
N ILE A 492 -30.81 11.82 5.54
CA ILE A 492 -29.99 11.89 6.73
C ILE A 492 -29.01 10.73 6.68
N TYR A 493 -27.75 10.98 7.04
CA TYR A 493 -26.74 9.94 7.06
C TYR A 493 -25.68 10.21 8.14
N PRO A 494 -25.24 9.18 8.89
CA PRO A 494 -25.77 7.81 8.87
C PRO A 494 -27.13 7.72 9.60
N ASP A 495 -28.09 6.99 9.04
CA ASP A 495 -29.39 6.68 9.65
C ASP A 495 -29.37 5.31 10.38
N LYS A 496 -30.45 4.88 11.03
CA LYS A 496 -30.59 3.59 11.75
C LYS A 496 -30.25 2.35 10.93
N ASN A 497 -30.49 2.39 9.63
CA ASN A 497 -30.31 1.24 8.74
C ASN A 497 -29.01 1.30 7.91
N ASP A 498 -28.23 2.36 8.05
CA ASP A 498 -26.97 2.56 7.32
C ASP A 498 -25.80 1.91 8.11
N LEU A 499 -24.69 1.60 7.43
CA LEU A 499 -23.51 0.90 8.00
C LEU A 499 -23.81 -0.49 8.60
N PRO A 500 -24.33 -1.46 7.80
CA PRO A 500 -24.62 -2.79 8.29
C PRO A 500 -23.33 -3.53 8.72
N GLY A 501 -23.35 -4.13 9.91
CA GLY A 501 -22.24 -4.97 10.42
C GLY A 501 -21.23 -4.24 11.32
N ILE A 502 -21.44 -2.95 11.62
CA ILE A 502 -20.68 -2.20 12.63
C ILE A 502 -21.51 -2.00 13.89
N THR A 503 -20.88 -2.09 15.07
CA THR A 503 -21.50 -1.66 16.32
C THR A 503 -21.41 -0.13 16.42
N ILE A 504 -22.55 0.54 16.32
CA ILE A 504 -22.62 2.01 16.31
C ILE A 504 -23.06 2.54 17.66
N ASP A 505 -22.18 3.27 18.34
CA ASP A 505 -22.48 4.02 19.55
C ASP A 505 -23.00 5.42 19.17
N ARG A 506 -24.32 5.64 19.30
CA ARG A 506 -24.93 6.94 18.97
C ARG A 506 -24.94 7.86 20.18
N VAL A 507 -24.24 8.98 20.06
CA VAL A 507 -24.20 10.03 21.07
C VAL A 507 -25.04 11.19 20.55
N SER A 508 -26.15 11.49 21.24
CA SER A 508 -26.89 12.72 20.97
C SER A 508 -26.09 13.89 21.54
N GLN A 509 -25.83 14.90 20.72
CA GLN A 509 -25.36 16.21 21.19
C GLN A 509 -26.52 17.16 21.41
#